data_AF-A0A6C0C0Z1-F1
#
_entry.id   AF-A0A6C0C0Z1-F1
#
_cell.length_a   1.000
_cell.length_b   1.000
_cell.length_c   1.000
_cell.angle_alpha   90.00
_cell.angle_beta   90.00
_cell.angle_gamma   90.00
#
_symmetry.space_group_name_H-M   'P 1'
#
loop_
_entity.id
_entity.type
_entity.pdbx_description
1 polymer ?
#
loop_
_entity_poly.entity_id
_entity_poly.type
_entity_poly.pdbx_seq_one_letter_code
_entity_poly.pdbx_strand_id
1 'polypeptide(L)'
;MSIIYYSAVYKINHTKQTVTRVTMKEYDHGMFQRNMDFKTLVQLITKMQKICFQDANTNRKNTIRLKKLLSETYEPTVCIVISLGFLENEKNIMNFVDGGCATLQKTNLGFLKYQQPIVNEVCRSKYNKNIALGKPIENVLNIIDKYAVLMTNTSKNINGVYLYIEKQPEHGSSSFLTKYYEKYGFSVMLHEDQEYIYMYKKLQH
;
A
#
# COMPACT_ATOMS: atom_id res chain seq x y z
N MET A 1 22.84 11.47 10.82
CA MET A 1 22.14 10.24 11.24
C MET A 1 21.68 9.54 9.98
N SER A 2 22.22 8.34 9.68
CA SER A 2 21.82 7.58 8.50
C SER A 2 20.54 6.81 8.79
N ILE A 3 19.63 6.73 7.82
CA ILE A 3 18.40 5.94 7.90
C ILE A 3 18.46 4.88 6.82
N ILE A 4 18.33 3.61 7.22
CA ILE A 4 18.34 2.47 6.30
C ILE A 4 16.90 2.05 6.05
N TYR A 5 16.55 1.83 4.78
CA TYR A 5 15.21 1.41 4.39
C TYR A 5 15.18 -0.07 4.04
N TYR A 6 14.24 -0.80 4.64
CA TYR A 6 13.88 -2.15 4.26
C TYR A 6 12.48 -2.17 3.68
N SER A 7 12.25 -3.02 2.68
CA SER A 7 10.94 -3.12 2.03
C SER A 7 10.51 -4.57 1.80
N ALA A 8 9.20 -4.79 1.81
CA ALA A 8 8.61 -6.11 1.64
C ALA A 8 7.25 -6.03 0.97
N VAL A 9 6.93 -7.06 0.18
CA VAL A 9 5.56 -7.36 -0.26
C VAL A 9 5.08 -8.56 0.54
N TYR A 10 3.97 -8.44 1.24
CA TYR A 10 3.32 -9.56 1.90
C TYR A 10 2.08 -9.98 1.13
N LYS A 11 2.12 -11.19 0.55
CA LYS A 11 0.95 -11.82 -0.04
C LYS A 11 0.05 -12.39 1.06
N ILE A 12 -1.24 -12.13 0.97
CA ILE A 12 -2.22 -12.60 1.96
C ILE A 12 -2.76 -13.96 1.53
N ASN A 13 -2.71 -14.94 2.43
CA ASN A 13 -3.44 -16.18 2.30
C ASN A 13 -4.70 -16.10 3.17
N HIS A 14 -5.82 -15.76 2.54
CA HIS A 14 -7.12 -15.58 3.19
C HIS A 14 -7.62 -16.83 3.92
N THR A 15 -7.42 -18.01 3.32
CA THR A 15 -7.85 -19.29 3.90
C THR A 15 -7.08 -19.63 5.18
N LYS A 16 -5.77 -19.38 5.20
CA LYS A 16 -4.90 -19.74 6.33
C LYS A 16 -4.68 -18.60 7.32
N GLN A 17 -5.19 -17.39 7.03
CA GLN A 17 -4.90 -16.15 7.77
C GLN A 17 -3.41 -15.98 8.06
N THR A 18 -2.58 -16.25 7.06
CA THR A 18 -1.13 -16.08 7.11
C THR A 18 -0.69 -15.15 6.02
N VAL A 19 0.43 -14.46 6.23
CA VAL A 19 1.06 -13.69 5.18
C VAL A 19 2.46 -14.18 4.91
N THR A 20 2.80 -14.22 3.62
CA THR A 20 4.12 -14.67 3.17
C THR A 20 4.76 -13.56 2.36
N ARG A 21 6.00 -13.25 2.72
CA ARG A 21 6.81 -12.26 2.04
C ARG A 21 7.19 -12.76 0.64
N VAL A 22 6.98 -11.93 -0.36
CA VAL A 22 7.49 -12.12 -1.72
C VAL A 22 8.84 -11.41 -1.82
N THR A 23 9.86 -12.14 -2.26
CA THR A 23 11.21 -11.57 -2.42
C THR A 23 11.28 -10.70 -3.67
N MET A 24 11.66 -9.45 -3.51
CA MET A 24 11.92 -8.50 -4.59
C MET A 24 13.43 -8.24 -4.64
N LYS A 25 14.12 -8.71 -5.68
CA LYS A 25 15.60 -8.74 -5.74
C LYS A 25 16.28 -7.40 -5.49
N GLU A 26 15.62 -6.30 -5.88
CA GLU A 26 16.17 -4.94 -5.82
C GLU A 26 15.92 -4.24 -4.47
N TYR A 27 15.18 -4.88 -3.56
CA TYR A 27 14.82 -4.29 -2.28
C TYR A 27 15.30 -5.18 -1.14
N ASP A 28 16.13 -4.61 -0.28
CA ASP A 28 16.53 -5.29 0.94
C ASP A 28 15.31 -5.46 1.86
N HIS A 29 15.06 -6.68 2.28
CA HIS A 29 13.97 -7.01 3.18
C HIS A 29 14.37 -6.92 4.65
N GLY A 30 15.66 -6.79 4.99
CA GLY A 30 16.18 -6.67 6.34
C GLY A 30 15.42 -7.52 7.37
N MET A 31 14.77 -6.85 8.32
CA MET A 31 14.03 -7.43 9.45
C MET A 31 12.67 -8.08 9.09
N PHE A 32 12.17 -7.91 7.87
CA PHE A 32 10.89 -8.50 7.47
C PHE A 32 11.00 -10.02 7.40
N GLN A 33 10.31 -10.73 8.29
CA GLN A 33 10.33 -12.19 8.29
C GLN A 33 9.62 -12.78 7.05
N ARG A 34 10.06 -13.96 6.59
CA ARG A 34 9.46 -14.63 5.43
C ARG A 34 7.98 -14.94 5.65
N ASN A 35 7.62 -15.39 6.85
CA ASN A 35 6.24 -15.58 7.26
C ASN A 35 5.97 -14.64 8.43
N MET A 36 4.80 -14.02 8.43
CA MET A 36 4.33 -13.19 9.53
C MET A 36 2.88 -13.59 9.80
N ASP A 37 2.49 -13.63 11.06
CA ASP A 37 1.09 -13.85 11.40
C ASP A 37 0.27 -12.60 11.05
N PHE A 38 -0.99 -12.82 10.73
CA PHE A 38 -1.88 -11.75 10.28
C PHE A 38 -2.10 -10.66 11.35
N LYS A 39 -2.07 -11.02 12.64
CA LYS A 39 -2.24 -10.06 13.74
C LYS A 39 -1.06 -9.10 13.82
N THR A 40 0.17 -9.59 13.70
CA THR A 40 1.38 -8.74 13.68
C THR A 40 1.37 -7.78 12.48
N LEU A 41 0.99 -8.26 11.29
CA LEU A 41 0.86 -7.40 10.11
C LEU A 41 -0.19 -6.29 10.33
N VAL A 42 -1.38 -6.64 10.80
CA VAL A 42 -2.45 -5.66 11.10
C VAL A 42 -1.97 -4.61 12.10
N GLN A 43 -1.26 -5.03 13.15
CA GLN A 43 -0.72 -4.10 14.15
C GLN A 43 0.31 -3.15 13.55
N LEU A 44 1.21 -3.67 12.70
CA LEU A 44 2.20 -2.86 12.00
C LEU A 44 1.51 -1.82 11.10
N ILE A 45 0.57 -2.24 10.24
CA ILE A 45 -0.15 -1.33 9.34
C ILE A 45 -1.00 -0.32 10.12
N THR A 46 -1.67 -0.74 11.20
CA THR A 46 -2.39 0.19 12.10
C THR A 46 -1.44 1.26 12.63
N LYS A 47 -0.23 0.87 13.07
CA LYS A 47 0.78 1.81 13.56
C LYS A 47 1.25 2.77 12.46
N MET A 48 1.37 2.29 11.23
CA MET A 48 1.75 3.12 10.08
C MET A 48 0.68 4.15 9.74
N GLN A 49 -0.59 3.75 9.80
CA GLN A 49 -1.75 4.54 9.38
C GLN A 49 -2.20 5.64 10.34
N LYS A 50 -1.58 5.79 11.51
CA LYS A 50 -1.98 6.78 12.53
C LYS A 50 -2.08 8.22 12.00
N ILE A 51 -1.19 8.64 11.10
CA ILE A 51 -1.21 9.99 10.54
C ILE A 51 -2.33 10.14 9.50
N CYS A 52 -2.51 9.14 8.63
CA CYS A 52 -3.41 9.24 7.50
C CYS A 52 -4.89 9.20 7.90
N PHE A 53 -5.22 8.47 8.96
CA PHE A 53 -6.61 8.32 9.43
C PHE A 53 -6.89 9.14 10.69
N GLN A 54 -5.94 10.01 11.08
CA GLN A 54 -5.98 10.87 12.29
C GLN A 54 -6.49 10.15 13.55
N ASP A 55 -6.30 8.82 13.60
CA ASP A 55 -6.93 8.00 14.60
C ASP A 55 -6.09 8.16 15.87
N ALA A 56 -6.61 8.91 16.85
CA ALA A 56 -6.17 8.83 18.24
C ALA A 56 -6.27 7.39 18.79
N ASN A 57 -6.90 6.50 18.02
CA ASN A 57 -7.11 5.08 18.28
C ASN A 57 -7.98 4.87 19.51
N THR A 58 -8.86 5.84 19.79
CA THR A 58 -9.97 5.70 20.72
C THR A 58 -10.86 4.57 20.19
N ASN A 59 -10.88 3.45 20.90
CA ASN A 59 -11.68 2.24 20.62
C ASN A 59 -11.21 1.34 19.46
N ARG A 60 -9.94 1.41 19.01
CA ARG A 60 -9.36 0.45 18.02
C ARG A 60 -10.07 0.38 16.66
N LYS A 61 -10.76 1.45 16.25
CA LYS A 61 -11.57 1.47 15.02
C LYS A 61 -10.76 1.13 13.77
N ASN A 62 -9.60 1.77 13.57
CA ASN A 62 -8.77 1.47 12.40
C ASN A 62 -8.26 0.01 12.38
N THR A 63 -7.94 -0.58 13.55
CA THR A 63 -7.54 -1.98 13.61
C THR A 63 -8.67 -2.92 13.19
N ILE A 64 -9.92 -2.65 13.61
CA ILE A 64 -11.09 -3.44 13.21
C ILE A 64 -11.33 -3.31 11.70
N ARG A 65 -11.27 -2.09 11.17
CA ARG A 65 -11.40 -1.78 9.75
C ARG A 65 -10.36 -2.52 8.91
N LEU A 66 -9.08 -2.45 9.29
CA LEU A 66 -8.00 -3.17 8.61
C LEU A 66 -8.19 -4.68 8.65
N LYS A 67 -8.60 -5.25 9.79
CA LYS A 67 -8.91 -6.69 9.85
C LYS A 67 -10.00 -7.07 8.87
N LYS A 68 -11.06 -6.26 8.77
CA LYS A 68 -12.15 -6.49 7.81
C LYS A 68 -11.63 -6.41 6.37
N LEU A 69 -10.94 -5.34 6.01
CA LEU A 69 -10.37 -5.12 4.67
C LEU A 69 -9.44 -6.27 4.24
N LEU A 70 -8.55 -6.69 5.13
CA LEU A 70 -7.55 -7.72 4.84
C LEU A 70 -8.09 -9.15 4.89
N SER A 71 -9.33 -9.35 5.40
CA SER A 71 -10.02 -10.65 5.41
C SER A 71 -11.13 -10.75 4.36
N GLU A 72 -11.35 -9.69 3.56
CA GLU A 72 -12.36 -9.68 2.50
C GLU A 72 -12.03 -10.70 1.42
N THR A 73 -13.06 -11.40 0.93
CA THR A 73 -12.93 -12.51 -0.03
C THR A 73 -13.52 -12.21 -1.41
N TYR A 74 -14.46 -11.28 -1.51
CA TYR A 74 -15.07 -10.91 -2.79
C TYR A 74 -14.16 -9.98 -3.62
N GLU A 75 -13.66 -8.92 -3.00
CA GLU A 75 -12.65 -8.01 -3.56
C GLU A 75 -11.37 -8.06 -2.72
N PRO A 76 -10.65 -9.20 -2.79
CA PRO A 76 -9.62 -9.49 -1.82
C PRO A 76 -8.45 -8.53 -1.95
N THR A 77 -7.92 -8.12 -0.80
CA THR A 77 -6.55 -7.59 -0.72
C THR A 77 -5.59 -8.73 -1.05
N VAL A 78 -4.86 -8.61 -2.16
CA VAL A 78 -3.94 -9.66 -2.63
C VAL A 78 -2.56 -9.54 -2.01
N CYS A 79 -2.12 -8.31 -1.74
CA CYS A 79 -0.89 -8.06 -1.02
C CYS A 79 -0.87 -6.71 -0.31
N ILE A 80 0.07 -6.57 0.61
CA ILE A 80 0.45 -5.31 1.24
C ILE A 80 1.91 -5.03 0.91
N VAL A 81 2.19 -3.82 0.47
CA VAL A 81 3.56 -3.35 0.20
C VAL A 81 3.97 -2.39 1.30
N ILE A 82 5.17 -2.61 1.86
CA ILE A 82 5.67 -1.89 3.03
C ILE A 82 7.12 -1.48 2.75
N SER A 83 7.47 -0.24 3.09
CA SER A 83 8.85 0.25 3.16
C SER A 83 9.05 0.99 4.48
N LEU A 84 10.00 0.57 5.31
CA LEU A 84 10.26 1.12 6.64
C LEU A 84 11.71 1.59 6.77
N GLY A 85 11.88 2.80 7.29
CA GLY A 85 13.17 3.39 7.61
C GLY A 85 13.54 3.20 9.08
N PHE A 86 14.79 2.84 9.36
CA PHE A 86 15.31 2.56 10.69
C PHE A 86 16.60 3.31 10.97
N LEU A 87 16.84 3.58 12.25
CA LEU A 87 18.17 3.95 12.74
C LEU A 87 19.10 2.74 12.69
N GLU A 88 20.40 3.00 12.60
CA GLU A 88 21.41 1.95 12.66
C GLU A 88 21.24 1.06 13.90
N ASN A 89 21.45 -0.25 13.74
CA ASN A 89 21.36 -1.28 14.78
C ASN A 89 19.97 -1.54 15.39
N GLU A 90 18.90 -0.87 14.92
CA GLU A 90 17.54 -1.26 15.31
C GLU A 90 17.26 -2.71 14.88
N LYS A 91 16.55 -3.48 15.71
CA LYS A 91 16.22 -4.90 15.47
C LYS A 91 14.73 -5.18 15.57
N ASN A 92 13.96 -4.22 16.07
CA ASN A 92 12.52 -4.31 16.21
C ASN A 92 11.83 -3.58 15.06
N ILE A 93 11.13 -4.35 14.22
CA ILE A 93 10.36 -3.84 13.07
C ILE A 93 9.35 -2.75 13.46
N MET A 94 8.85 -2.77 14.71
CA MET A 94 7.90 -1.77 15.20
C MET A 94 8.55 -0.41 15.50
N ASN A 95 9.87 -0.31 15.59
CA ASN A 95 10.58 0.91 15.97
C ASN A 95 11.03 1.77 14.77
N PHE A 96 10.47 1.53 13.58
CA PHE A 96 10.73 2.36 12.40
C PHE A 96 10.55 3.87 12.70
N VAL A 97 11.35 4.72 12.06
CA VAL A 97 11.33 6.19 12.23
C VAL A 97 10.68 6.92 11.07
N ASP A 98 10.54 6.27 9.92
CA ASP A 98 9.78 6.71 8.74
C ASP A 98 9.22 5.46 8.06
N GLY A 99 8.16 5.59 7.28
CA GLY A 99 7.65 4.44 6.54
C GLY A 99 6.54 4.78 5.56
N GLY A 100 6.29 3.85 4.66
CA GLY A 100 5.27 3.93 3.64
C GLY A 100 4.62 2.57 3.47
N CYS A 101 3.30 2.54 3.35
CA CYS A 101 2.57 1.32 3.00
C CYS A 101 1.46 1.61 1.99
N ALA A 102 1.05 0.57 1.29
CA ALA A 102 -0.16 0.55 0.50
C ALA A 102 -0.69 -0.89 0.43
N THR A 103 -2.01 -1.03 0.28
CA THR A 103 -2.65 -2.30 -0.05
C THR A 103 -2.87 -2.40 -1.56
N LEU A 104 -2.86 -3.63 -2.07
CA LEU A 104 -3.24 -3.91 -3.44
C LEU A 104 -4.43 -4.86 -3.40
N GLN A 105 -5.58 -4.39 -3.90
CA GLN A 105 -6.78 -5.20 -4.07
C GLN A 105 -6.89 -5.69 -5.51
N LYS A 106 -7.69 -6.73 -5.72
CA LYS A 106 -8.05 -7.21 -7.04
C LYS A 106 -9.56 -7.09 -7.23
N THR A 107 -9.99 -6.10 -8.01
CA THR A 107 -11.40 -5.80 -8.30
C THR A 107 -11.55 -5.30 -9.74
N ASN A 108 -12.77 -5.34 -10.26
CA ASN A 108 -13.13 -4.71 -11.52
C ASN A 108 -13.71 -3.29 -11.34
N LEU A 109 -13.73 -2.72 -10.13
CA LEU A 109 -14.31 -1.40 -9.82
C LEU A 109 -15.80 -1.27 -10.26
N GLY A 110 -16.50 -2.38 -10.51
CA GLY A 110 -17.85 -2.39 -11.07
C GLY A 110 -17.97 -2.07 -12.57
N PHE A 111 -16.96 -1.46 -13.21
CA PHE A 111 -17.03 -1.05 -14.62
C PHE A 111 -15.94 -1.63 -15.53
N LEU A 112 -14.87 -2.20 -14.97
CA LEU A 112 -13.82 -2.84 -15.76
C LEU A 112 -14.27 -4.24 -16.22
N LYS A 113 -13.88 -4.62 -17.44
CA LYS A 113 -14.20 -5.94 -18.00
C LYS A 113 -13.55 -7.09 -17.21
N TYR A 114 -12.37 -6.87 -16.66
CA TYR A 114 -11.59 -7.85 -15.92
C TYR A 114 -11.10 -7.24 -14.62
N GLN A 115 -10.88 -8.08 -13.60
CA GLN A 115 -10.28 -7.63 -12.36
C GLN A 115 -8.85 -7.14 -12.58
N GLN A 116 -8.56 -5.95 -12.08
CA GLN A 116 -7.26 -5.28 -12.14
C GLN A 116 -6.68 -5.08 -10.74
N PRO A 117 -5.35 -4.93 -10.60
CA PRO A 117 -4.75 -4.53 -9.34
C PRO A 117 -5.05 -3.06 -9.05
N ILE A 118 -5.67 -2.80 -7.90
CA ILE A 118 -6.03 -1.46 -7.43
C ILE A 118 -5.22 -1.12 -6.18
N VAL A 119 -4.51 0.00 -6.20
CA VAL A 119 -3.77 0.53 -5.07
C VAL A 119 -4.73 1.28 -4.16
N ASN A 120 -4.75 0.88 -2.90
CA ASN A 120 -5.54 1.50 -1.84
C ASN A 120 -4.68 1.72 -0.60
N GLU A 121 -5.26 2.42 0.39
CA GLU A 121 -4.66 2.58 1.73
C GLU A 121 -3.22 3.13 1.74
N VAL A 122 -2.88 3.97 0.75
CA VAL A 122 -1.54 4.56 0.66
C VAL A 122 -1.32 5.50 1.83
N CYS A 123 -0.29 5.23 2.63
CA CYS A 123 0.00 6.04 3.80
C CYS A 123 1.50 6.16 4.06
N ARG A 124 1.95 7.39 4.36
CA ARG A 124 3.27 7.66 4.91
C ARG A 124 3.16 7.85 6.43
N SER A 125 3.97 7.11 7.17
CA SER A 125 4.00 7.15 8.63
C SER A 125 5.21 7.92 9.16
N LYS A 126 5.05 8.54 10.35
CA LYS A 126 6.09 9.27 11.09
C LYS A 126 6.86 10.30 10.25
N TYR A 127 6.19 10.89 9.27
CA TYR A 127 6.79 11.92 8.44
C TYR A 127 7.22 13.12 9.29
N ASN A 128 8.51 13.44 9.25
CA ASN A 128 9.07 14.61 9.89
C ASN A 128 9.72 15.51 8.83
N LYS A 129 9.14 16.70 8.62
CA LYS A 129 9.65 17.69 7.65
C LYS A 129 11.03 18.23 8.00
N ASN A 130 11.43 18.13 9.27
CA ASN A 130 12.68 18.71 9.79
C ASN A 130 13.86 17.73 9.74
N ILE A 131 13.63 16.49 9.28
CA ILE A 131 14.66 15.47 9.12
C ILE A 131 14.71 15.11 7.64
N ALA A 132 15.91 15.04 7.07
CA ALA A 132 16.10 14.49 5.72
C ALA A 132 15.77 12.99 5.75
N LEU A 133 14.51 12.67 5.51
CA LEU A 133 14.00 11.31 5.40
C LEU A 133 14.07 10.86 3.93
N GLY A 134 14.18 9.55 3.71
CA GLY A 134 14.11 8.95 2.38
C GLY A 134 12.71 9.04 1.76
N LYS A 135 12.48 8.19 0.76
CA LYS A 135 11.26 8.20 -0.05
C LYS A 135 10.51 6.87 0.02
N PRO A 136 9.98 6.48 1.19
CA PRO A 136 9.34 5.16 1.34
C PRO A 136 8.10 4.98 0.45
N ILE A 137 7.38 6.05 0.11
CA ILE A 137 6.24 5.95 -0.82
C ILE A 137 6.70 5.70 -2.26
N GLU A 138 7.83 6.28 -2.67
CA GLU A 138 8.43 5.98 -3.98
C GLU A 138 8.82 4.50 -4.06
N ASN A 139 9.43 3.96 -3.00
CA ASN A 139 9.72 2.52 -2.91
C ASN A 139 8.45 1.68 -3.01
N VAL A 140 7.40 2.04 -2.25
CA VAL A 140 6.11 1.31 -2.26
C VAL A 140 5.51 1.27 -3.66
N LEU A 141 5.43 2.42 -4.35
CA LEU A 141 4.82 2.49 -5.68
C LEU A 141 5.67 1.77 -6.74
N ASN A 142 7.00 1.89 -6.68
CA ASN A 142 7.89 1.14 -7.58
C ASN A 142 7.79 -0.38 -7.37
N ILE A 143 7.66 -0.83 -6.11
CA ILE A 143 7.44 -2.25 -5.80
C ILE A 143 6.08 -2.71 -6.32
N ILE A 144 5.03 -1.89 -6.20
CA ILE A 144 3.71 -2.20 -6.75
C ILE A 144 3.78 -2.40 -8.25
N ASP A 145 4.45 -1.50 -8.99
CA ASP A 145 4.62 -1.64 -10.44
C ASP A 145 5.26 -2.99 -10.80
N LYS A 146 6.38 -3.32 -10.13
CA LYS A 146 7.08 -4.60 -10.35
C LYS A 146 6.21 -5.80 -9.96
N TYR A 147 5.47 -5.71 -8.87
CA TYR A 147 4.60 -6.79 -8.43
C TYR A 147 3.43 -6.99 -9.40
N ALA A 148 2.85 -5.90 -9.93
CA ALA A 148 1.81 -5.97 -10.94
C ALA A 148 2.31 -6.60 -12.24
N VAL A 149 3.55 -6.34 -12.66
CA VAL A 149 4.21 -7.07 -13.75
C VAL A 149 4.29 -8.58 -13.44
N LEU A 150 4.69 -8.97 -12.23
CA LEU A 150 4.70 -10.40 -11.83
C LEU A 150 3.30 -11.03 -11.87
N MET A 151 2.24 -10.28 -11.55
CA MET A 151 0.87 -10.78 -11.61
C MET A 151 0.43 -11.14 -13.03
N THR A 152 1.00 -10.49 -14.06
CA THR A 152 0.69 -10.79 -15.48
C THR A 152 1.05 -12.23 -15.87
N ASN A 153 2.05 -12.84 -15.21
CA ASN A 153 2.42 -14.25 -15.41
C ASN A 153 1.25 -15.21 -15.08
N THR A 154 0.35 -14.79 -14.20
CA THR A 154 -0.82 -15.58 -13.77
C THR A 154 -2.14 -15.09 -14.37
N SER A 155 -2.18 -13.87 -14.92
CA SER A 155 -3.38 -13.27 -15.47
C SER A 155 -3.04 -12.35 -16.63
N LYS A 156 -3.20 -12.84 -17.85
CA LYS A 156 -2.91 -12.10 -19.10
C LYS A 156 -3.78 -10.87 -19.32
N ASN A 157 -4.89 -10.73 -18.58
CA ASN A 157 -5.81 -9.60 -18.69
C ASN A 157 -5.41 -8.40 -17.82
N ILE A 158 -4.34 -8.50 -17.03
CA ILE A 158 -3.83 -7.35 -16.26
C ILE A 158 -3.15 -6.40 -17.24
N ASN A 159 -3.62 -5.16 -17.28
CA ASN A 159 -3.16 -4.15 -18.25
C ASN A 159 -2.45 -2.96 -17.59
N GLY A 160 -2.56 -2.83 -16.27
CA GLY A 160 -2.13 -1.64 -15.54
C GLY A 160 -2.37 -1.78 -14.05
N VAL A 161 -2.07 -0.71 -13.36
CA VAL A 161 -2.39 -0.47 -11.95
C VAL A 161 -3.37 0.68 -11.88
N TYR A 162 -4.38 0.56 -11.05
CA TYR A 162 -5.42 1.56 -10.89
C TYR A 162 -5.43 2.07 -9.46
N LEU A 163 -6.07 3.21 -9.24
CA LEU A 163 -6.44 3.72 -7.92
C LEU A 163 -7.69 4.58 -8.05
N TYR A 164 -8.31 4.91 -6.93
CA TYR A 164 -9.38 5.89 -6.87
C TYR A 164 -9.16 6.86 -5.72
N ILE A 165 -9.68 8.06 -5.89
CA ILE A 165 -9.58 9.16 -4.94
C ILE A 165 -10.99 9.66 -4.65
N GLU A 166 -11.37 9.73 -3.38
CA GLU A 166 -12.61 10.38 -2.98
C GLU A 166 -12.62 11.83 -3.46
N LYS A 167 -13.69 12.27 -4.12
CA LYS A 167 -13.87 13.66 -4.58
C LYS A 167 -13.92 14.63 -3.40
N GLN A 168 -14.51 14.20 -2.29
CA GLN A 168 -14.66 14.93 -1.04
C GLN A 168 -14.05 14.10 0.11
N PRO A 169 -12.71 14.01 0.19
CA PRO A 169 -12.08 13.23 1.25
C PRO A 169 -12.30 13.92 2.59
N GLU A 170 -12.46 13.13 3.66
CA GLU A 170 -12.59 13.64 5.04
C GLU A 170 -11.41 14.55 5.42
N HIS A 171 -10.22 14.26 4.89
CA HIS A 171 -9.01 15.03 5.10
C HIS A 171 -8.23 15.26 3.79
N GLY A 172 -7.68 16.47 3.63
CA GLY A 172 -6.88 16.84 2.46
C GLY A 172 -7.72 17.36 1.29
N SER A 173 -7.23 17.20 0.06
CA SER A 173 -7.98 17.56 -1.14
C SER A 173 -7.76 16.57 -2.27
N SER A 174 -8.83 16.25 -2.99
CA SER A 174 -8.79 15.41 -4.18
C SER A 174 -7.84 15.97 -5.24
N SER A 175 -7.84 17.29 -5.44
CA SER A 175 -6.94 17.98 -6.38
C SER A 175 -5.46 17.82 -6.03
N PHE A 176 -5.10 17.83 -4.74
CA PHE A 176 -3.75 17.54 -4.28
C PHE A 176 -3.38 16.09 -4.54
N LEU A 177 -4.28 15.15 -4.17
CA LEU A 177 -4.04 13.72 -4.34
C LEU A 177 -3.89 13.33 -5.81
N THR A 178 -4.70 13.88 -6.71
CA THR A 178 -4.57 13.66 -8.16
C THR A 178 -3.19 14.08 -8.65
N LYS A 179 -2.77 15.32 -8.35
CA LYS A 179 -1.43 15.82 -8.70
C LYS A 179 -0.31 15.04 -8.03
N TYR A 180 -0.55 14.49 -6.85
CA TYR A 180 0.41 13.66 -6.14
C TYR A 180 0.65 12.35 -6.88
N TYR A 181 -0.41 11.66 -7.32
CA TYR A 181 -0.30 10.39 -8.05
C TYR A 181 0.14 10.55 -9.51
N GLU A 182 -0.14 11.69 -10.14
CA GLU A 182 0.41 12.02 -11.46
C GLU A 182 1.94 11.99 -11.48
N LYS A 183 2.61 12.42 -10.39
CA LYS A 183 4.08 12.34 -10.25
C LYS A 183 4.61 10.92 -10.30
N TYR A 184 3.78 9.92 -10.01
CA TYR A 184 4.13 8.50 -10.05
C TYR A 184 3.63 7.81 -11.32
N GLY A 185 3.16 8.57 -12.31
CA GLY A 185 2.77 8.07 -13.63
C GLY A 185 1.32 7.63 -13.76
N PHE A 186 0.47 7.93 -12.78
CA PHE A 186 -0.97 7.74 -12.92
C PHE A 186 -1.59 8.86 -13.76
N SER A 187 -2.65 8.56 -14.50
CA SER A 187 -3.43 9.53 -15.26
C SER A 187 -4.91 9.40 -14.91
N VAL A 188 -5.62 10.51 -14.84
CA VAL A 188 -7.07 10.53 -14.59
C VAL A 188 -7.81 9.78 -15.71
N MET A 189 -8.76 8.94 -15.33
CA MET A 189 -9.64 8.24 -16.25
C MET A 189 -10.90 9.08 -16.52
N LEU A 190 -11.37 9.05 -17.76
CA LEU A 190 -12.69 9.56 -18.11
C LEU A 190 -13.74 8.52 -17.72
N HIS A 191 -14.20 8.59 -16.48
CA HIS A 191 -15.32 7.80 -15.97
C HIS A 191 -16.13 8.66 -14.99
N GLU A 192 -17.44 8.75 -15.22
CA GLU A 192 -18.33 9.53 -14.36
C GLU A 192 -18.75 8.72 -13.15
N ASP A 193 -18.45 9.24 -11.97
CA ASP A 193 -18.81 8.66 -10.68
C ASP A 193 -19.07 9.82 -9.71
N GLN A 194 -20.06 9.72 -8.83
CA GLN A 194 -20.43 10.83 -7.95
C GLN A 194 -19.43 11.02 -6.80
N GLU A 195 -18.76 9.96 -6.39
CA GLU A 195 -17.93 9.91 -5.18
C GLU A 195 -16.44 9.85 -5.50
N TYR A 196 -16.03 9.26 -6.62
CA TYR A 196 -14.64 8.94 -6.89
C TYR A 196 -14.06 9.55 -8.18
N ILE A 197 -12.76 9.82 -8.15
CA ILE A 197 -11.91 10.09 -9.31
C ILE A 197 -11.03 8.85 -9.51
N TYR A 198 -11.20 8.16 -10.63
CA TYR A 198 -10.38 7.01 -10.97
C TYR A 198 -9.11 7.44 -11.70
N MET A 199 -7.99 6.79 -11.37
CA MET A 199 -6.73 6.98 -12.07
C MET A 199 -6.12 5.64 -12.46
N TYR A 200 -5.35 5.67 -13.53
CA TYR A 200 -4.75 4.50 -14.15
C TYR A 200 -3.30 4.75 -14.53
N LYS A 201 -2.47 3.74 -14.33
CA LYS A 201 -1.09 3.68 -14.79
C LYS A 201 -0.90 2.40 -15.61
N LYS A 202 -0.52 2.55 -16.87
CA LYS A 202 -0.20 1.42 -17.74
C LYS A 202 1.08 0.71 -17.26
N LEU A 203 1.11 -0.62 -17.29
CA LEU A 203 2.36 -1.35 -17.05
C LEU A 203 3.33 -1.09 -18.21
N GLN A 204 4.57 -0.75 -17.87
CA GLN A 204 5.66 -0.73 -18.83
C GLN A 204 6.22 -2.16 -18.90
N HIS A 205 6.20 -2.74 -20.11
CA HIS A 205 6.76 -4.05 -20.42
C HIS A 205 8.22 -3.93 -20.85
#